data_AF-A0A1H5EZV5-F1
#
_entry.id   AF-A0A1H5EZV5-F1
#
_cell.length_a   1.000
_cell.length_b   1.000
_cell.length_c   1.000
_cell.angle_alpha   90.00
_cell.angle_beta   90.00
_cell.angle_gamma   90.00
#
_symmetry.space_group_name_H-M   'P 1'
#
loop_
_entity.id
_entity.type
_entity.pdbx_description
1 polymer ?
#
loop_
_entity_poly.entity_id
_entity_poly.type
_entity_poly.pdbx_seq_one_letter_code
_entity_poly.pdbx_strand_id
1 'polypeptide(L)' 'MANDSATDAAAAARLARFGKLPERVRFQEMVEEKKAAPSGAEIVSYNAEGSWNHFSCLALDLGL' A
#
# COMPACT_ATOMS: atom_id res chain seq x y z
N MET A 1 37.92 20.33 -22.76
CA MET A 1 36.65 20.45 -23.49
C MET A 1 36.04 19.10 -23.96
N ALA A 2 36.48 17.94 -23.45
CA ALA A 2 35.95 16.63 -23.89
C ALA A 2 34.78 16.09 -23.04
N ASN A 3 34.56 16.62 -21.83
CA ASN A 3 33.53 16.12 -20.90
C ASN A 3 32.14 16.72 -21.17
N ASP A 4 32.08 17.91 -21.76
CA ASP A 4 30.81 18.61 -22.03
C ASP A 4 30.03 17.95 -23.18
N SER A 5 30.73 17.39 -24.16
CA SER A 5 30.11 16.67 -25.28
C SER A 5 29.59 15.29 -24.88
N ALA A 6 30.30 14.59 -23.99
CA ALA A 6 29.88 13.29 -23.46
C ALA A 6 28.64 13.43 -22.56
N THR A 7 28.56 14.51 -21.78
CA THR A 7 27.39 14.81 -20.94
C THR A 7 26.17 15.20 -21.76
N ASP A 8 26.36 15.98 -22.83
CA ASP A 8 25.30 16.33 -23.79
C ASP A 8 24.72 15.10 -24.52
N ALA A 9 25.58 14.20 -25.01
CA ALA A 9 25.15 12.95 -25.64
C ALA A 9 24.31 12.07 -24.68
N ALA A 10 24.72 11.98 -23.41
CA ALA A 10 23.97 11.26 -22.40
C ALA A 10 22.64 11.95 -22.07
N ALA A 11 22.59 13.28 -22.07
CA ALA A 11 21.36 14.05 -21.87
C ALA A 11 20.37 13.85 -23.04
N ALA A 12 20.86 13.89 -24.28
CA ALA A 12 20.08 13.60 -25.48
C ALA A 12 19.49 12.18 -25.45
N ALA A 13 20.28 11.17 -25.06
CA ALA A 13 19.80 9.80 -24.91
C ALA A 13 18.69 9.68 -23.84
N ARG A 14 18.78 10.43 -22.74
CA ARG A 14 17.72 10.46 -21.71
C ARG A 14 16.44 11.11 -22.24
N LEU A 15 16.56 12.24 -22.92
CA LEU A 15 15.41 12.93 -23.53
C LEU A 15 14.73 12.08 -24.60
N ALA A 16 15.49 11.34 -25.41
CA ALA A 16 14.93 10.42 -26.39
C ALA A 16 14.19 9.24 -25.73
N ARG A 17 14.67 8.76 -24.58
CA ARG A 17 14.06 7.64 -23.83
C ARG A 17 12.85 8.05 -23.00
N PHE A 18 12.90 9.21 -22.37
CA PHE A 18 11.94 9.63 -21.34
C PHE A 18 11.10 10.84 -21.74
N GLY A 19 11.40 11.48 -22.87
CA GLY A 19 10.71 12.68 -23.33
C GLY A 19 10.96 13.89 -22.43
N LYS A 20 9.96 14.76 -22.34
CA LYS A 20 9.98 15.95 -21.47
C LYS A 20 9.36 15.62 -20.12
N LEU A 21 9.88 16.27 -19.07
CA LEU A 21 9.28 16.20 -17.75
C LEU A 21 7.86 16.80 -17.78
N PRO A 22 6.84 16.10 -17.26
CA PRO A 22 5.51 16.65 -17.08
C PRO A 22 5.49 17.87 -16.17
N GLU A 23 4.38 18.60 -16.17
CA GLU A 23 4.17 19.67 -15.19
C GLU A 23 4.22 19.14 -13.76
N ARG A 24 4.74 19.96 -12.85
CA ARG A 24 4.85 19.59 -11.44
C ARG A 24 3.46 19.48 -10.82
N VAL A 25 3.20 18.37 -10.13
CA VAL A 25 1.98 18.18 -9.35
C VAL A 25 1.87 19.27 -8.28
N ARG A 26 0.69 19.87 -8.15
CA ARG A 26 0.44 20.89 -7.13
C ARG A 26 0.59 20.28 -5.75
N PHE A 27 1.11 21.05 -4.81
CA PHE A 27 1.33 20.54 -3.45
C PHE A 27 0.02 20.03 -2.81
N GLN A 28 -1.11 20.67 -3.10
CA GLN A 28 -2.43 20.27 -2.60
C GLN A 28 -2.93 18.92 -3.18
N GLU A 29 -2.35 18.45 -4.27
CA GLU A 29 -2.73 17.21 -4.97
C GLU A 29 -1.77 16.05 -4.65
N MET A 30 -0.72 16.31 -3.88
CA MET A 30 0.24 15.30 -3.47
C MET A 30 -0.35 14.46 -2.33
N VAL A 31 -0.21 13.13 -2.42
CA VAL A 31 -0.63 12.19 -1.38
C VAL A 31 0.56 11.37 -0.89
N GLU A 32 0.61 11.07 0.40
CA GLU A 32 1.60 10.17 1.00
C GLU A 32 0.97 8.80 1.23
N GLU A 33 1.65 7.74 0.79
CA GLU A 33 1.20 6.37 1.06
C GLU A 33 1.36 6.05 2.55
N LYS A 34 0.30 5.53 3.16
CA LYS A 34 0.32 5.06 4.55
C LYS A 34 -0.08 3.60 4.61
N LYS A 35 0.58 2.83 5.48
CA LYS A 35 0.14 1.47 5.80
C LYS A 35 -1.32 1.50 6.25
N ALA A 36 -2.17 0.73 5.59
CA ALA A 36 -3.55 0.55 6.01
C ALA A 36 -3.58 -0.02 7.44
N ALA A 37 -4.43 0.53 8.29
CA ALA A 37 -4.73 -0.11 9.56
C ALA A 37 -5.38 -1.48 9.29
N PRO A 38 -5.15 -2.48 10.16
CA PRO A 38 -5.88 -3.74 10.10
C PRO A 38 -7.37 -3.46 9.97
N SER A 39 -8.04 -4.12 9.02
CA SER A 39 -9.49 -4.03 8.95
C SER A 39 -10.08 -4.65 10.24
N GLY A 40 -11.24 -4.20 10.69
CA GLY A 40 -11.90 -4.79 11.87
C GLY A 40 -12.11 -6.31 11.76
N ALA A 41 -12.10 -6.86 10.53
CA ALA A 41 -12.14 -8.30 10.28
C ALA A 41 -10.83 -9.02 10.66
N GLU A 42 -9.66 -8.37 10.59
CA GLU A 42 -8.39 -8.95 11.08
C GLU A 42 -8.32 -8.98 12.62
N ILE A 43 -9.06 -8.10 13.30
CA ILE A 43 -9.20 -8.11 14.77
C ILE A 43 -10.01 -9.34 15.21
N VAL A 44 -10.90 -9.85 14.35
CA VAL A 44 -11.60 -11.12 14.53
C VAL A 44 -10.79 -12.24 13.87
N SER A 45 -9.54 -12.41 14.30
CA SER A 45 -8.82 -13.63 13.94
C SER A 45 -9.58 -14.82 14.52
N TYR A 46 -9.84 -15.84 13.69
CA TYR A 46 -10.57 -17.03 14.11
C TYR A 46 -9.83 -17.71 15.27
N ASN A 47 -10.40 -17.61 16.48
CA ASN A 47 -9.89 -18.25 17.68
C ASN A 47 -10.77 -19.46 18.01
N ALA A 48 -10.31 -20.64 17.57
CA ALA A 48 -11.01 -21.90 17.82
C ALA A 48 -11.12 -22.25 19.31
N GLU A 49 -10.19 -21.79 20.16
CA GLU A 49 -10.24 -22.01 21.61
C GLU A 49 -11.21 -21.03 22.29
N GLY A 50 -11.24 -19.79 21.81
CA GLY A 50 -12.14 -18.74 22.30
C GLY A 50 -13.61 -18.96 21.92
N SER A 51 -13.88 -19.63 20.80
CA SER A 51 -15.25 -19.90 20.34
C SER A 51 -16.04 -20.79 21.31
N TRP A 52 -15.37 -21.72 22.02
CA TRP A 52 -15.98 -22.61 23.03
C TRP A 52 -16.68 -21.85 24.16
N ASN A 53 -16.23 -20.63 24.48
CA ASN A 53 -16.80 -19.83 25.57
C ASN A 53 -18.21 -19.29 25.28
N HIS A 54 -18.69 -19.39 24.03
CA HIS A 54 -20.02 -18.91 23.62
C HIS A 54 -21.05 -20.03 23.44
N PHE A 55 -20.66 -21.30 23.60
CA PHE A 55 -21.55 -22.44 23.39
C PHE A 55 -22.46 -22.77 24.59
N SER A 56 -22.29 -22.10 25.73
CA SER A 56 -23.14 -22.34 26.91
C SER A 56 -24.62 -22.06 26.65
N CYS A 57 -24.94 -21.00 25.90
CA CYS A 57 -26.33 -20.70 25.54
C CYS A 57 -26.89 -21.72 24.54
N LEU A 58 -26.09 -22.14 23.56
CA LEU A 58 -26.49 -23.14 22.58
C LEU A 58 -26.73 -24.52 23.22
N ALA A 59 -25.90 -24.92 24.17
CA ALA A 59 -26.07 -26.18 24.91
C ALA A 59 -27.37 -26.19 25.72
N LEU A 60 -27.70 -25.06 26.37
CA LEU A 60 -28.95 -24.87 27.09
C LEU A 60 -30.17 -24.97 26.16
N ASP A 61 -30.11 -24.32 24.99
CA ASP A 61 -31.19 -24.34 23.99
C ASP A 61 -31.41 -25.74 23.38
N LEU A 62 -30.36 -26.57 23.32
CA LEU A 62 -30.41 -27.94 22.80
C LEU A 62 -30.68 -29.00 23.88
N GLY A 63 -30.64 -28.64 25.17
CA GLY A 63 -30.88 -29.55 26.29
C GLY A 63 -29.79 -30.60 26.52
N LEU A 64 -28.53 -30.28 26.19
CA LEU A 64 -27.34 -31.11 26.40
C LEU A 64 -26.71 -30.90 27.78
#